data_AF-A0A356BGC6-F1
#
_entry.id   AF-A0A356BGC6-F1
#
_cell.length_a   1.000
_cell.length_b   1.000
_cell.length_c   1.000
_cell.angle_alpha   90.00
_cell.angle_beta   90.00
_cell.angle_gamma   90.00
#
_symmetry.space_group_name_H-M   'P 1'
#
loop_
_entity.id
_entity.type
_entity.pdbx_description
1 polymer ?
#
loop_
_entity_poly.entity_id
_entity_poly.type
_entity_poly.pdbx_seq_one_letter_code
_entity_poly.pdbx_strand_id
1 'polypeptide(L)'
;MSDVKHSRLLILGSGPAGYTAAVYAARANLNPVLITGMQQGGQLTTTTEVENWPGDAHGLTGPALMDRMREHAETFNTEIVFDHIHTVDLKQKPFTLTGDNGTYTCDALIICTGASAKYLGLPSEQAYSGRGVSACATCDGFFYRNQKVAVVGGGNTAVEEALYLSNIAAEVHLVHRRDSFKAEKILVDRLMAKVTNGNIVLHTHRELDEVLGDEMGVT
;
A
#
# COMPACT_ATOMS: atom_id res chain seq x y z
N MET A 1 28.03 -5.74 -19.57
CA MET A 1 26.85 -6.63 -19.43
C MET A 1 26.43 -6.50 -17.99
N SER A 2 25.18 -6.15 -17.70
CA SER A 2 24.67 -6.20 -16.32
C SER A 2 24.82 -7.63 -15.81
N ASP A 3 25.45 -7.82 -14.65
CA ASP A 3 25.65 -9.15 -14.09
C ASP A 3 24.30 -9.85 -13.90
N VAL A 4 24.18 -11.06 -14.45
CA VAL A 4 23.00 -11.90 -14.27
C VAL A 4 23.12 -12.59 -12.92
N LYS A 5 22.19 -12.32 -12.01
CA LYS A 5 22.17 -12.92 -10.67
C LYS A 5 21.29 -14.16 -10.67
N HIS A 6 21.85 -15.32 -10.33
CA HIS A 6 21.10 -16.56 -10.19
C HIS A 6 20.75 -16.86 -8.72
N SER A 7 19.55 -17.37 -8.46
CA SER A 7 19.15 -17.90 -7.15
C SER A 7 18.33 -19.20 -7.28
N ARG A 8 18.43 -20.09 -6.29
CA ARG A 8 17.58 -21.29 -6.25
C ARG A 8 16.10 -20.93 -6.09
N LEU A 9 15.82 -19.93 -5.27
CA LEU A 9 14.48 -19.39 -5.04
C LEU A 9 14.54 -17.86 -5.12
N LEU A 10 13.70 -17.30 -5.98
CA LEU A 10 13.45 -15.86 -6.04
C LEU A 10 12.05 -15.55 -5.54
N ILE A 11 11.92 -14.50 -4.74
CA ILE A 11 10.66 -14.02 -4.15
C ILE A 11 10.41 -12.60 -4.62
N LEU A 12 9.24 -12.33 -5.22
CA LEU A 12 8.88 -11.00 -5.71
C LEU A 12 7.89 -10.31 -4.79
N GLY A 13 8.36 -9.29 -4.07
CA GLY A 13 7.55 -8.45 -3.21
C GLY A 13 7.97 -8.54 -1.74
N SER A 14 8.03 -7.39 -1.09
CA SER A 14 8.42 -7.21 0.31
C SER A 14 7.24 -6.95 1.25
N GLY A 15 6.03 -7.35 0.85
CA GLY A 15 4.87 -7.37 1.75
C GLY A 15 4.97 -8.52 2.77
N PRO A 16 3.97 -8.65 3.66
CA PRO A 16 3.98 -9.69 4.69
C PRO A 16 4.03 -11.11 4.10
N ALA A 17 3.42 -11.31 2.93
CA ALA A 17 3.50 -12.58 2.19
C ALA A 17 4.94 -12.93 1.78
N GLY A 18 5.68 -11.95 1.24
CA GLY A 18 7.05 -12.15 0.76
C GLY A 18 8.05 -12.37 1.88
N TYR A 19 8.00 -11.55 2.93
CA TYR A 19 8.87 -11.76 4.10
C TYR A 19 8.58 -13.07 4.82
N THR A 20 7.31 -13.46 4.96
CA THR A 20 6.96 -14.76 5.53
C THR A 20 7.52 -15.90 4.65
N ALA A 21 7.34 -15.83 3.34
CA ALA A 21 7.90 -16.82 2.42
C ALA A 21 9.43 -16.90 2.52
N ALA A 22 10.11 -15.75 2.66
CA ALA A 22 11.56 -15.68 2.82
C ALA A 22 12.03 -16.34 4.12
N VAL A 23 11.40 -16.04 5.26
CA VAL A 23 11.72 -16.69 6.55
C VAL A 23 11.60 -18.21 6.45
N TYR A 24 10.51 -18.73 5.86
CA TYR A 24 10.33 -20.17 5.71
C TYR A 24 11.34 -20.79 4.73
N ALA A 25 11.60 -20.14 3.60
CA ALA A 25 12.57 -20.63 2.62
C ALA A 25 14.02 -20.62 3.14
N ALA A 26 14.39 -19.58 3.89
CA ALA A 26 15.70 -19.46 4.51
C ALA A 26 15.92 -20.58 5.54
N ARG A 27 14.92 -20.86 6.38
CA ARG A 27 14.94 -21.98 7.35
C ARG A 27 14.95 -23.36 6.68
N ALA A 28 14.56 -23.45 5.42
CA ALA A 28 14.68 -24.65 4.58
C ALA A 28 16.03 -24.73 3.83
N ASN A 29 17.01 -23.87 4.15
CA ASN A 29 18.32 -23.77 3.50
C ASN A 29 18.25 -23.52 1.98
N LEU A 30 17.23 -22.78 1.52
CA LEU A 30 17.08 -22.44 0.10
C LEU A 30 17.86 -21.18 -0.31
N ASN A 31 18.44 -20.46 0.65
CA ASN A 31 19.17 -19.20 0.44
C ASN A 31 18.34 -18.23 -0.44
N PRO A 32 17.14 -17.83 0.01
CA PRO A 32 16.21 -17.07 -0.82
C PRO A 32 16.77 -15.67 -1.14
N VAL A 33 16.51 -15.24 -2.37
CA VAL A 33 16.66 -13.83 -2.78
C VAL A 33 15.27 -13.21 -2.88
N LEU A 34 15.05 -12.07 -2.23
CA LEU A 34 13.80 -11.32 -2.26
C LEU A 34 14.02 -9.98 -2.96
N ILE A 35 13.23 -9.73 -4.01
CA ILE A 35 13.17 -8.43 -4.69
C ILE A 35 12.08 -7.58 -4.04
N THR A 36 12.43 -6.39 -3.55
CA THR A 36 11.50 -5.59 -2.73
C THR A 36 10.29 -5.07 -3.51
N GLY A 37 10.50 -4.70 -4.78
CA GLY A 37 9.60 -3.82 -5.52
C GLY A 37 9.76 -2.35 -5.10
N MET A 38 9.00 -1.47 -5.75
CA MET A 38 9.05 -0.02 -5.49
C MET A 38 8.58 0.37 -4.08
N GLN A 39 7.57 -0.33 -3.55
CA GLN A 39 7.02 -0.08 -2.22
C GLN A 39 7.57 -1.11 -1.23
N GLN A 40 8.74 -0.83 -0.65
CA GLN A 40 9.33 -1.69 0.36
C GLN A 40 8.40 -1.82 1.57
N GLY A 41 8.12 -3.04 2.02
CA GLY A 41 7.15 -3.33 3.08
C GLY A 41 5.69 -3.47 2.60
N GLY A 42 5.40 -3.13 1.34
CA GLY A 42 4.05 -3.24 0.77
C GLY A 42 3.00 -2.33 1.43
N GLN A 43 1.73 -2.65 1.25
CA GLN A 43 0.60 -1.77 1.63
C GLN A 43 0.52 -1.40 3.12
N LEU A 44 1.05 -2.24 4.01
CA LEU A 44 1.02 -1.91 5.44
C LEU A 44 1.88 -0.69 5.79
N THR A 45 2.84 -0.30 4.94
CA THR A 45 3.63 0.92 5.21
C THR A 45 2.84 2.22 5.03
N THR A 46 1.66 2.15 4.41
CA THR A 46 0.78 3.31 4.18
C THR A 46 -0.44 3.32 5.11
N THR A 47 -0.44 2.49 6.16
CA THR A 47 -1.42 2.58 7.25
C THR A 47 -0.74 2.93 8.56
N THR A 48 -1.45 3.58 9.47
CA THR A 48 -0.92 3.95 10.78
C THR A 48 -1.03 2.83 11.78
N GLU A 49 -2.24 2.36 12.08
CA GLU A 49 -2.48 1.42 13.18
C GLU A 49 -3.00 0.09 12.63
N VAL A 50 -2.49 -1.01 13.17
CA VAL A 50 -2.91 -2.36 12.82
C VAL A 50 -3.44 -3.03 14.08
N GLU A 51 -4.75 -3.03 14.25
CA GLU A 51 -5.43 -3.57 15.43
C GLU A 51 -5.79 -5.07 15.31
N ASN A 52 -5.47 -5.69 14.16
CA ASN A 52 -5.91 -7.03 13.81
C ASN A 52 -4.75 -7.99 13.45
N TRP A 53 -3.52 -7.68 13.87
CA TRP A 53 -2.40 -8.62 13.80
C TRP A 53 -2.34 -9.47 15.10
N PRO A 54 -2.64 -10.77 15.06
CA PRO A 54 -2.72 -11.58 16.27
C PRO A 54 -1.39 -11.64 17.01
N GLY A 55 -1.41 -11.33 18.32
CA GLY A 55 -0.22 -11.29 19.17
C GLY A 55 0.28 -9.87 19.47
N ASP A 56 -0.17 -8.87 18.72
CA ASP A 56 0.17 -7.46 18.92
C ASP A 56 -1.13 -6.68 19.21
N ALA A 57 -1.54 -6.64 20.47
CA ALA A 57 -2.83 -6.10 20.87
C ALA A 57 -2.92 -4.56 20.89
N HIS A 58 -1.79 -3.86 21.00
CA HIS A 58 -1.77 -2.42 21.23
C HIS A 58 -0.60 -1.74 20.52
N GLY A 59 -0.88 -0.60 19.87
CA GLY A 59 0.14 0.32 19.36
C GLY A 59 0.98 -0.21 18.20
N LEU A 60 0.57 -1.32 17.57
CA LEU A 60 1.25 -1.82 16.38
C LEU A 60 0.96 -0.90 15.21
N THR A 61 2.02 -0.43 14.57
CA THR A 61 1.92 0.29 13.31
C THR A 61 2.29 -0.58 12.13
N GLY A 62 1.70 -0.28 10.97
CA GLY A 62 2.01 -1.00 9.74
C GLY A 62 3.50 -0.93 9.36
N PRO A 63 4.15 0.25 9.36
CA PRO A 63 5.59 0.37 9.17
C PRO A 63 6.42 -0.46 10.15
N ALA A 64 6.11 -0.40 11.46
CA ALA A 64 6.85 -1.14 12.47
C ALA A 64 6.72 -2.66 12.31
N LEU A 65 5.52 -3.15 11.93
CA LEU A 65 5.32 -4.56 11.61
C LEU A 65 6.19 -4.99 10.43
N MET A 66 6.26 -4.17 9.37
CA MET A 66 7.02 -4.50 8.18
C MET A 66 8.54 -4.42 8.40
N ASP A 67 9.02 -3.50 9.23
CA ASP A 67 10.41 -3.47 9.67
C ASP A 67 10.78 -4.72 10.47
N ARG A 68 9.93 -5.16 11.41
CA ARG A 68 10.10 -6.43 12.14
C ARG A 68 10.17 -7.64 11.21
N MET A 69 9.33 -7.65 10.16
CA MET A 69 9.34 -8.73 9.16
C MET A 69 10.59 -8.72 8.29
N ARG A 70 11.09 -7.54 7.91
CA ARG A 70 12.37 -7.39 7.19
C ARG A 70 13.51 -7.96 8.03
N GLU A 71 13.64 -7.51 9.27
CA GLU A 71 14.68 -7.94 10.21
C GLU A 71 14.63 -9.46 10.45
N HIS A 72 13.43 -10.03 10.55
CA HIS A 72 13.26 -11.48 10.71
C HIS A 72 13.75 -12.26 9.46
N ALA A 73 13.51 -11.75 8.26
CA ALA A 73 14.03 -12.37 7.03
C ALA A 73 15.57 -12.26 6.94
N GLU A 74 16.13 -11.10 7.29
CA GLU A 74 17.58 -10.85 7.33
C GLU A 74 18.30 -11.71 8.38
N THR A 75 17.66 -11.96 9.53
CA THR A 75 18.18 -12.84 10.61
C THR A 75 18.49 -14.25 10.10
N PHE A 76 17.75 -14.75 9.12
CA PHE A 76 17.98 -16.04 8.48
C PHE A 76 18.79 -15.93 7.16
N ASN A 77 19.50 -14.82 6.95
CA ASN A 77 20.34 -14.55 5.79
C ASN A 77 19.57 -14.53 4.45
N THR A 78 18.30 -14.09 4.45
CA THR A 78 17.62 -13.75 3.20
C THR A 78 18.37 -12.59 2.54
N GLU A 79 18.73 -12.74 1.27
CA GLU A 79 19.28 -11.62 0.51
C GLU A 79 18.14 -10.73 0.01
N ILE A 80 18.11 -9.47 0.46
CA ILE A 80 17.11 -8.49 0.05
C ILE A 80 17.73 -7.57 -0.99
N VAL A 81 17.11 -7.50 -2.16
CA VAL A 81 17.56 -6.66 -3.28
C VAL A 81 16.51 -5.61 -3.57
N PHE A 82 16.94 -4.34 -3.54
CA PHE A 82 16.10 -3.22 -3.94
C PHE A 82 16.09 -3.11 -5.46
N ASP A 83 15.04 -3.64 -6.07
CA ASP A 83 14.80 -3.58 -7.51
C ASP A 83 13.30 -3.72 -7.79
N HIS A 84 12.90 -3.39 -9.01
CA HIS A 84 11.54 -3.58 -9.51
C HIS A 84 11.57 -4.40 -10.81
N ILE A 85 10.88 -5.55 -10.81
CA ILE A 85 10.79 -6.40 -11.99
C ILE A 85 9.69 -5.88 -12.91
N HIS A 86 10.08 -5.48 -14.13
CA HIS A 86 9.15 -5.01 -15.15
C HIS A 86 8.86 -6.08 -16.23
N THR A 87 9.73 -7.08 -16.42
CA THR A 87 9.59 -8.12 -17.45
C THR A 87 9.96 -9.51 -16.92
N VAL A 88 9.24 -10.54 -17.36
CA VAL A 88 9.54 -11.95 -17.05
C VAL A 88 9.45 -12.85 -18.28
N ASP A 89 10.34 -13.85 -18.36
CA ASP A 89 10.19 -15.03 -19.21
C ASP A 89 10.09 -16.28 -18.33
N LEU A 90 8.89 -16.85 -18.29
CA LEU A 90 8.55 -18.03 -17.50
C LEU A 90 8.44 -19.30 -18.36
N LYS A 91 8.71 -19.22 -19.67
CA LYS A 91 8.54 -20.35 -20.61
C LYS A 91 9.71 -21.32 -20.56
N GLN A 92 10.88 -20.87 -20.13
CA GLN A 92 12.10 -21.65 -20.05
C GLN A 92 12.63 -21.69 -18.62
N LYS A 93 13.44 -22.71 -18.32
CA LYS A 93 14.13 -22.85 -17.03
C LYS A 93 15.65 -22.69 -17.22
N PRO A 94 16.36 -21.99 -16.31
CA PRO A 94 15.80 -21.23 -15.18
C PRO A 94 14.94 -20.05 -15.67
N PHE A 95 13.93 -19.67 -14.87
CA PHE A 95 13.08 -18.53 -15.20
C PHE A 95 13.93 -17.27 -15.26
N THR A 96 13.62 -16.33 -16.16
CA THR A 96 14.36 -15.07 -16.30
C THR A 96 13.47 -13.90 -15.95
N LEU A 97 13.99 -12.97 -15.15
CA LEU A 97 13.29 -11.76 -14.72
C LEU A 97 14.21 -10.57 -14.94
N THR A 98 13.69 -9.51 -15.54
CA THR A 98 14.42 -8.26 -15.79
C THR A 98 13.81 -7.17 -14.93
N GLY A 99 14.66 -6.57 -14.11
CA GLY A 99 14.34 -5.37 -13.34
C GLY A 99 15.14 -4.16 -13.79
N ASP A 100 14.90 -3.04 -13.11
CA ASP A 100 15.52 -1.76 -13.41
C ASP A 100 17.04 -1.78 -13.18
N ASN A 101 17.50 -2.54 -12.19
CA ASN A 101 18.91 -2.60 -11.79
C ASN A 101 19.65 -3.85 -12.28
N GLY A 102 18.95 -4.89 -12.74
CA GLY A 102 19.59 -6.15 -13.10
C GLY A 102 18.70 -7.18 -13.76
N THR A 103 19.34 -8.28 -14.18
CA THR A 103 18.65 -9.48 -14.67
C THR A 103 18.85 -10.61 -13.67
N TYR A 104 17.77 -11.30 -13.33
CA TYR A 104 17.72 -12.37 -12.36
C TYR A 104 17.30 -13.66 -13.03
N THR A 105 17.88 -14.77 -12.60
CA THR A 105 17.42 -16.10 -12.99
C THR A 105 17.12 -16.95 -11.77
N CYS A 106 16.13 -17.83 -11.85
CA CYS A 106 15.81 -18.73 -10.74
C CYS A 106 15.24 -20.09 -11.13
N ASP A 107 15.48 -21.10 -10.29
CA ASP A 107 14.92 -22.44 -10.47
C ASP A 107 13.43 -22.50 -10.07
N ALA A 108 13.09 -21.73 -9.04
CA ALA A 108 11.74 -21.56 -8.50
C ALA A 108 11.46 -20.09 -8.19
N LEU A 109 10.21 -19.68 -8.38
CA LEU A 109 9.74 -18.31 -8.23
C LEU A 109 8.49 -18.27 -7.33
N ILE A 110 8.48 -17.41 -6.32
CA ILE A 110 7.30 -17.05 -5.53
C ILE A 110 6.87 -15.63 -5.90
N ILE A 111 5.63 -15.48 -6.33
CA ILE A 111 5.05 -14.18 -6.71
C ILE A 111 4.15 -13.68 -5.59
N CYS A 112 4.56 -12.60 -4.93
CA CYS A 112 3.82 -11.95 -3.85
C CYS A 112 3.85 -10.42 -4.00
N THR A 113 3.69 -9.94 -5.24
CA THR A 113 3.77 -8.52 -5.63
C THR A 113 2.62 -7.66 -5.09
N GLY A 114 1.62 -8.27 -4.47
CA GLY A 114 0.50 -7.57 -3.85
C GLY A 114 -0.41 -6.89 -4.87
N ALA A 115 -0.89 -5.70 -4.50
CA ALA A 115 -1.75 -4.84 -5.30
C ALA A 115 -1.39 -3.38 -5.03
N SER A 116 -1.70 -2.51 -5.99
CA SER A 116 -1.57 -1.06 -5.90
C SER A 116 -2.94 -0.38 -5.85
N ALA A 117 -2.96 0.87 -5.37
CA ALA A 117 -4.17 1.67 -5.35
C ALA A 117 -4.74 1.84 -6.78
N LYS A 118 -6.07 1.76 -6.88
CA LYS A 118 -6.78 1.98 -8.14
C LYS A 118 -7.20 3.44 -8.22
N TYR A 119 -6.85 4.07 -9.33
CA TYR A 119 -7.40 5.37 -9.74
C TYR A 119 -8.71 5.16 -10.49
N LEU A 120 -9.55 6.19 -10.52
CA LEU A 120 -10.84 6.18 -11.22
C LEU A 120 -10.67 6.22 -12.76
N GLY A 121 -9.54 6.75 -13.23
CA GLY A 121 -9.20 6.85 -14.65
C GLY A 121 -9.77 8.10 -15.32
N LEU A 122 -10.12 9.13 -14.55
CA LEU A 122 -10.61 10.39 -15.09
C LEU A 122 -9.44 11.25 -15.60
N PRO A 123 -9.57 11.94 -16.74
CA PRO A 123 -8.53 12.86 -17.21
C PRO A 123 -8.18 13.94 -16.18
N SER A 124 -9.19 14.48 -15.49
CA SER A 124 -9.00 15.46 -14.41
C SER A 124 -8.26 14.88 -13.21
N GLU A 125 -8.56 13.63 -12.83
CA GLU A 125 -7.85 12.93 -11.74
C GLU A 125 -6.37 12.77 -12.07
N GLN A 126 -6.05 12.38 -13.30
CA GLN A 126 -4.66 12.24 -13.76
C GLN A 126 -3.94 13.60 -13.87
N ALA A 127 -4.63 14.64 -14.34
CA ALA A 127 -4.06 15.98 -14.47
C ALA A 127 -3.61 16.59 -13.13
N TYR A 128 -4.30 16.26 -12.04
CA TYR A 128 -4.01 16.75 -10.69
C TYR A 128 -3.25 15.76 -9.81
N SER A 129 -2.77 14.63 -10.36
CA SER A 129 -1.97 13.65 -9.61
C SER A 129 -0.70 14.30 -9.05
N GLY A 130 -0.52 14.23 -7.72
CA GLY A 130 0.59 14.89 -7.03
C GLY A 130 0.44 16.42 -6.86
N ARG A 131 -0.69 16.98 -7.30
CA ARG A 131 -1.04 18.41 -7.18
C ARG A 131 -2.44 18.60 -6.57
N GLY A 132 -2.82 17.69 -5.66
CA GLY A 132 -4.13 17.69 -5.01
C GLY A 132 -4.82 16.33 -5.03
N VAL A 133 -4.52 15.48 -6.02
CA VAL A 133 -4.98 14.09 -6.07
C VAL A 133 -3.87 13.18 -5.53
N SER A 134 -4.24 12.34 -4.56
CA SER A 134 -3.37 11.35 -3.91
C SER A 134 -4.13 10.05 -3.65
N ALA A 135 -3.39 8.95 -3.52
CA ALA A 135 -3.88 7.64 -3.13
C ALA A 135 -3.22 7.10 -1.84
N CYS A 136 -2.58 7.97 -1.05
CA CYS A 136 -1.96 7.62 0.22
C CYS A 136 -2.14 8.76 1.24
N ALA A 137 -3.14 8.63 2.12
CA ALA A 137 -3.41 9.65 3.12
C ALA A 137 -2.24 9.86 4.09
N THR A 138 -1.51 8.81 4.48
CA THR A 138 -0.36 8.93 5.40
C THR A 138 0.86 9.59 4.76
N CYS A 139 0.96 9.57 3.43
CA CYS A 139 2.05 10.19 2.69
C CYS A 139 1.82 11.70 2.58
N ASP A 140 0.59 12.11 2.19
CA ASP A 140 0.31 13.49 1.79
C ASP A 140 -0.60 14.26 2.74
N GLY A 141 -1.27 13.58 3.68
CA GLY A 141 -2.28 14.18 4.56
C GLY A 141 -1.77 15.36 5.39
N PHE A 142 -0.48 15.36 5.73
CA PHE A 142 0.15 16.48 6.45
C PHE A 142 0.06 17.82 5.70
N PHE A 143 0.14 17.82 4.36
CA PHE A 143 0.09 19.03 3.55
C PHE A 143 -1.29 19.73 3.60
N TYR A 144 -2.33 19.00 3.98
CA TYR A 144 -3.71 19.48 4.03
C TYR A 144 -4.19 19.81 5.46
N ARG A 145 -3.25 20.06 6.37
CA ARG A 145 -3.57 20.47 7.75
C ARG A 145 -4.47 21.70 7.75
N ASN A 146 -5.57 21.63 8.49
CA ASN A 146 -6.60 22.67 8.57
C ASN A 146 -7.25 23.06 7.22
N GLN A 147 -7.11 22.23 6.18
CA GLN A 147 -7.79 22.42 4.90
C GLN A 147 -9.00 21.47 4.80
N LYS A 148 -9.83 21.66 3.77
CA LYS A 148 -10.89 20.70 3.43
C LYS A 148 -10.33 19.65 2.48
N VAL A 149 -10.63 18.39 2.73
CA VAL A 149 -10.18 17.28 1.88
C VAL A 149 -11.35 16.38 1.52
N ALA A 150 -11.23 15.65 0.41
CA ALA A 150 -12.18 14.64 0.01
C ALA A 150 -11.53 13.25 -0.04
N VAL A 151 -12.29 12.23 0.37
CA VAL A 151 -11.93 10.82 0.27
C VAL A 151 -13.01 10.13 -0.55
N VAL A 152 -12.62 9.38 -1.59
CA VAL A 152 -13.57 8.69 -2.48
C VAL A 152 -13.45 7.18 -2.30
N GLY A 153 -14.50 6.54 -1.81
CA GLY A 153 -14.53 5.09 -1.61
C GLY A 153 -15.50 4.64 -0.53
N GLY A 154 -15.50 3.34 -0.22
CA GLY A 154 -16.36 2.82 0.86
C GLY A 154 -16.02 1.44 1.40
N GLY A 155 -14.77 1.00 1.23
CA GLY A 155 -14.20 -0.15 1.95
C GLY A 155 -13.38 0.30 3.17
N ASN A 156 -12.65 -0.62 3.81
CA ASN A 156 -11.77 -0.31 4.95
C ASN A 156 -10.84 0.86 4.65
N THR A 157 -10.11 0.82 3.54
CA THR A 157 -9.14 1.88 3.17
C THR A 157 -9.76 3.27 3.20
N ALA A 158 -10.90 3.48 2.54
CA ALA A 158 -11.54 4.79 2.51
C ALA A 158 -12.01 5.26 3.89
N VAL A 159 -12.48 4.33 4.74
CA VAL A 159 -12.93 4.65 6.10
C VAL A 159 -11.75 4.95 7.02
N GLU A 160 -10.69 4.15 6.96
CA GLU A 160 -9.45 4.37 7.73
C GLU A 160 -8.78 5.69 7.33
N GLU A 161 -8.67 5.98 6.03
CA GLU A 161 -8.09 7.24 5.56
C GLU A 161 -8.93 8.44 5.95
N ALA A 162 -10.27 8.36 5.89
CA ALA A 162 -11.14 9.42 6.37
C ALA A 162 -10.98 9.66 7.88
N LEU A 163 -10.88 8.58 8.67
CA LEU A 163 -10.62 8.67 10.11
C LEU A 163 -9.25 9.28 10.41
N TYR A 164 -8.21 8.87 9.68
CA TYR A 164 -6.86 9.43 9.80
C TYR A 164 -6.86 10.94 9.49
N LEU A 165 -7.39 11.33 8.32
CA LEU A 165 -7.45 12.71 7.87
C LEU A 165 -8.32 13.58 8.79
N SER A 166 -9.33 13.01 9.46
CA SER A 166 -10.18 13.75 10.40
C SER A 166 -9.42 14.36 11.58
N ASN A 167 -8.20 13.87 11.86
CA ASN A 167 -7.34 14.40 12.91
C ASN A 167 -6.35 15.47 12.40
N ILE A 168 -6.34 15.75 11.08
CA ILE A 168 -5.38 16.66 10.43
C ILE A 168 -6.11 17.79 9.68
N ALA A 169 -7.08 17.43 8.84
CA ALA A 169 -7.86 18.34 8.04
C ALA A 169 -8.89 19.09 8.89
N ALA A 170 -9.32 20.26 8.42
CA ALA A 170 -10.43 20.99 9.03
C ALA A 170 -11.75 20.23 8.83
N GLU A 171 -12.00 19.73 7.62
CA GLU A 171 -13.17 18.91 7.26
C GLU A 171 -12.78 17.80 6.29
N VAL A 172 -13.40 16.63 6.43
CA VAL A 172 -13.21 15.48 5.53
C VAL A 172 -14.53 15.13 4.87
N HIS A 173 -14.57 15.22 3.54
CA HIS A 173 -15.72 14.86 2.73
C HIS A 173 -15.58 13.42 2.23
N LEU A 174 -16.32 12.48 2.82
CA LEU A 174 -16.30 11.07 2.40
C LEU A 174 -17.37 10.82 1.34
N VAL A 175 -16.94 10.63 0.10
CA VAL A 175 -17.78 10.42 -1.09
C VAL A 175 -17.93 8.94 -1.37
N HIS A 176 -19.18 8.47 -1.43
CA HIS A 176 -19.47 7.07 -1.72
C HIS A 176 -20.70 6.89 -2.61
N ARG A 177 -20.60 5.97 -3.59
CA ARG A 177 -21.68 5.68 -4.55
C ARG A 177 -22.90 4.94 -3.99
N ARG A 178 -22.83 4.46 -2.74
CA ARG A 178 -23.94 3.77 -2.06
C ARG A 178 -24.29 4.48 -0.75
N ASP A 179 -25.35 4.00 -0.10
CA ASP A 179 -25.78 4.39 1.24
C ASP A 179 -24.97 3.73 2.38
N SER A 180 -24.21 2.69 2.06
CA SER A 180 -23.63 1.79 3.05
C SER A 180 -22.16 1.48 2.76
N PHE A 181 -21.36 1.42 3.84
CA PHE A 181 -19.94 1.11 3.80
C PHE A 181 -19.68 -0.38 4.03
N LYS A 182 -18.71 -0.93 3.29
CA LYS A 182 -18.23 -2.32 3.43
C LYS A 182 -17.05 -2.47 4.39
N ALA A 183 -16.72 -1.42 5.13
CA ALA A 183 -15.67 -1.47 6.14
C ALA A 183 -16.07 -2.33 7.35
N GLU A 184 -15.09 -2.69 8.17
CA GLU A 184 -15.28 -3.35 9.45
C GLU A 184 -16.25 -2.55 10.33
N LYS A 185 -17.12 -3.26 11.07
CA LYS A 185 -18.20 -2.62 11.83
C LYS A 185 -17.67 -1.64 12.86
N ILE A 186 -16.59 -1.99 13.55
CA ILE A 186 -15.92 -1.10 14.51
C ILE A 186 -15.43 0.21 13.86
N LEU A 187 -14.93 0.14 12.63
CA LEU A 187 -14.48 1.33 11.88
C LEU A 187 -15.66 2.17 11.42
N VAL A 188 -16.76 1.52 10.99
CA VAL A 188 -18.01 2.22 10.67
C VAL A 188 -18.57 2.94 11.90
N ASP A 189 -18.54 2.32 13.08
CA ASP A 189 -19.00 2.96 14.32
C ASP A 189 -18.15 4.20 14.66
N ARG A 190 -16.81 4.10 14.55
CA ARG A 190 -15.89 5.24 14.70
C ARG A 190 -16.14 6.34 13.67
N LEU A 191 -16.39 5.96 12.41
CA LEU A 191 -16.75 6.88 11.33
C LEU A 191 -18.03 7.64 11.67
N MET A 192 -19.10 6.93 12.04
CA MET A 192 -20.39 7.54 12.35
C MET A 192 -20.33 8.46 13.58
N ALA A 193 -19.48 8.13 14.57
CA ALA A 193 -19.21 9.01 15.70
C ALA A 193 -18.56 10.33 15.26
N LYS A 194 -17.58 10.29 14.35
CA LYS A 194 -16.95 11.48 13.75
C LYS A 194 -17.86 12.25 12.79
N VAL A 195 -18.84 11.58 12.18
CA VAL A 195 -19.89 12.25 11.38
C VAL A 195 -20.86 13.02 12.27
N THR A 196 -21.21 12.45 13.42
CA THR A 196 -22.19 13.07 14.32
C THR A 196 -21.59 14.21 15.15
N ASN A 197 -20.36 14.02 15.65
CA ASN A 197 -19.74 14.90 16.66
C ASN A 197 -18.40 15.49 16.22
N GLY A 198 -17.99 15.27 14.97
CA GLY A 198 -16.68 15.66 14.46
C GLY A 198 -16.78 16.43 13.15
N ASN A 199 -15.79 16.22 12.29
CA ASN A 199 -15.57 16.98 11.07
C ASN A 199 -15.63 16.12 9.79
N ILE A 200 -16.29 14.95 9.85
CA ILE A 200 -16.51 14.12 8.66
C ILE A 200 -17.91 14.40 8.11
N VAL A 201 -17.99 14.71 6.82
CA VAL A 201 -19.25 14.92 6.09
C VAL A 201 -19.43 13.80 5.08
N LEU A 202 -20.56 13.10 5.16
CA LEU A 202 -20.88 12.01 4.23
C LEU A 202 -21.57 12.53 2.96
N HIS A 203 -21.09 12.07 1.82
CA HIS A 203 -21.70 12.27 0.51
C HIS A 203 -22.04 10.91 -0.10
N THR A 204 -23.13 10.31 0.38
CA THR A 204 -23.62 9.01 -0.13
C THR A 204 -24.43 9.17 -1.43
N HIS A 205 -24.54 8.10 -2.21
CA HIS A 205 -25.10 8.13 -3.56
C HIS A 205 -24.47 9.21 -4.45
N ARG A 206 -23.14 9.31 -4.37
CA ARG A 206 -22.34 10.22 -5.21
C ARG A 206 -21.19 9.48 -5.85
N GLU A 207 -20.89 9.85 -7.08
CA GLU A 207 -19.71 9.43 -7.81
C GLU A 207 -18.90 10.70 -8.14
N LEU A 208 -17.58 10.56 -8.24
CA LEU A 208 -16.73 11.66 -8.66
C LEU A 208 -16.90 11.83 -10.17
N ASP A 209 -17.32 13.03 -10.58
CA ASP A 209 -17.53 13.37 -11.99
C ASP A 209 -16.28 14.03 -12.59
N GLU A 210 -15.77 15.08 -11.92
CA GLU A 210 -14.58 15.83 -12.32
C GLU A 210 -13.80 16.31 -11.10
N VAL A 211 -12.48 16.44 -11.24
CA VAL A 211 -11.60 17.08 -10.25
C VAL A 211 -11.30 18.50 -10.73
N LEU A 212 -11.68 19.50 -9.94
CA LEU A 212 -11.50 20.91 -10.26
C LEU A 212 -10.25 21.48 -9.59
N GLY A 213 -9.63 22.46 -10.23
CA GLY A 213 -8.44 23.11 -9.72
C GLY A 213 -7.95 24.23 -10.62
N ASP A 214 -6.79 24.77 -10.30
CA ASP A 214 -6.10 25.82 -11.06
C ASP A 214 -4.65 25.40 -11.43
N GLU A 215 -3.82 26.37 -11.85
CA GLU A 215 -2.42 26.13 -12.19
C GLU A 215 -1.56 25.70 -11.00
N MET A 216 -2.04 25.87 -9.76
CA MET A 216 -1.34 25.48 -8.53
C MET A 216 -1.79 24.09 -8.06
N GLY A 217 -3.07 23.75 -8.17
CA GLY A 217 -3.57 22.43 -7.81
C GLY A 217 -5.09 22.35 -7.66
N VAL A 218 -5.57 21.30 -7.00
CA VAL A 218 -7.00 21.12 -6.68
C VAL A 218 -7.48 22.25 -5.76
N THR A 219 -8.68 22.79 -6.02
CA THR A 219 -9.32 23.87 -5.25
C THR A 219 -10.74 23.55 -4.81
#